data_AF-A0A2X1N841-F1
#
_entry.id   AF-A0A2X1N841-F1
#
_cell.length_a   1.000
_cell.length_b   1.000
_cell.length_c   1.000
_cell.angle_alpha   90.00
_cell.angle_beta   90.00
_cell.angle_gamma   90.00
#
_symmetry.space_group_name_H-M   'P 1'
#
loop_
_entity.id
_entity.type
_entity.pdbx_description
1 polymer ?
#
loop_
_entity_poly.entity_id
_entity_poly.type
_entity_poly.pdbx_seq_one_letter_code
_entity_poly.pdbx_strand_id
1 'polypeptide(L)'
;MATDIPPHNLREVAQAAIALIDQPKTTLDQLLDIVQGPDYPTEAEIITSRAEIRKIYENGRGSVRMRAVWKKEDGAVVISALPHQVSGARVLEQIAAQMRNKKLPMVDDLRDESDHENPTRLVIVPRSNRVDMDQVMNHLFATTDLEKSYRINLNMIGLDGRPAVKNLLEILSEWLVFRRDTVRRRLNYRLEKVLKRLHILEGLLVAFLNIDEVIEIIRNEDEPKPALMSRFGLTETQAEAILELKLRHLAKLEEMKIRGEQSELEKERDQLQGILASERKMNNLLKKELQADAQAYGDDRRSPLQEREEAKAMSEHDMLPSEPVTIVLSQMGWVRSAKGHDIDAAGA
;
A
#
# COMPACT_ATOMS: atom_id res chain seq x y z
N MET A 1 -19.79 -9.82 -9.98
CA MET A 1 -19.26 -9.76 -8.60
C MET A 1 -18.52 -8.44 -8.45
N ALA A 2 -18.75 -7.68 -7.37
CA ALA A 2 -18.02 -6.44 -7.11
C ALA A 2 -16.74 -6.72 -6.28
N THR A 3 -15.80 -5.80 -6.29
CA THR A 3 -14.58 -5.83 -5.47
C THR A 3 -14.33 -4.44 -4.93
N ASP A 4 -13.91 -4.35 -3.67
CA ASP A 4 -13.64 -3.11 -2.97
C ASP A 4 -12.40 -3.35 -2.09
N ILE A 5 -11.22 -3.08 -2.64
CA ILE A 5 -9.94 -3.26 -1.95
C ILE A 5 -9.43 -1.88 -1.56
N PRO A 6 -9.30 -1.57 -0.26
CA PRO A 6 -8.79 -0.28 0.17
C PRO A 6 -7.27 -0.19 -0.08
N PRO A 7 -6.70 1.02 -0.19
CA PRO A 7 -5.26 1.23 -0.20
C PRO A 7 -4.65 0.91 1.17
N HIS A 8 -3.36 0.57 1.17
CA HIS A 8 -2.56 0.26 2.36
C HIS A 8 -1.18 0.90 2.24
N ASN A 9 -0.55 1.13 3.40
CA ASN A 9 0.79 1.70 3.43
C ASN A 9 1.83 0.71 2.87
N LEU A 10 2.68 1.19 1.97
CA LEU A 10 3.66 0.35 1.28
C LEU A 10 4.67 -0.27 2.27
N ARG A 11 5.17 0.50 3.23
CA ARG A 11 6.19 0.04 4.18
C ARG A 11 5.63 -1.01 5.13
N GLU A 12 4.42 -0.81 5.63
CA GLU A 12 3.73 -1.78 6.50
C GLU A 12 3.52 -3.12 5.76
N VAL A 13 2.99 -3.07 4.53
CA VAL A 13 2.75 -4.29 3.73
C VAL A 13 4.07 -5.00 3.37
N ALA A 14 5.11 -4.24 3.01
CA ALA A 14 6.42 -4.81 2.70
C ALA A 14 7.04 -5.51 3.92
N GLN A 15 6.97 -4.90 5.11
CA GLN A 15 7.42 -5.51 6.36
C GLN A 15 6.63 -6.77 6.71
N ALA A 16 5.30 -6.76 6.50
CA ALA A 16 4.46 -7.92 6.74
C ALA A 16 4.79 -9.09 5.78
N ALA A 17 5.06 -8.79 4.51
CA ALA A 17 5.51 -9.78 3.54
C ALA A 17 6.89 -10.36 3.92
N ILE A 18 7.81 -9.53 4.40
CA ILE A 18 9.12 -9.99 4.92
C ILE A 18 8.94 -10.90 6.14
N ALA A 19 8.06 -10.54 7.08
CA ALA A 19 7.76 -11.35 8.25
C ALA A 19 7.26 -12.75 7.86
N LEU A 20 6.37 -12.84 6.86
CA LEU A 20 5.90 -14.13 6.32
C LEU A 20 6.99 -14.94 5.61
N ILE A 21 7.98 -14.30 4.99
CA ILE A 21 9.13 -15.02 4.42
C ILE A 21 9.99 -15.64 5.53
N ASP A 22 10.17 -14.93 6.63
CA ASP A 22 10.96 -15.41 7.77
C ASP A 22 10.22 -16.48 8.58
N GLN A 23 8.91 -16.29 8.77
CA GLN A 23 8.06 -17.18 9.56
C GLN A 23 6.75 -17.42 8.81
N PRO A 24 6.64 -18.46 7.98
CA PRO A 24 5.42 -18.72 7.19
C PRO A 24 4.21 -19.11 8.05
N LYS A 25 4.39 -19.32 9.36
CA LYS A 25 3.32 -19.57 10.34
C LYS A 25 2.89 -18.31 11.11
N THR A 26 3.34 -17.13 10.69
CA THR A 26 2.91 -15.85 11.28
C THR A 26 1.39 -15.77 11.27
N THR A 27 0.81 -15.43 12.42
CA THR A 27 -0.65 -15.34 12.59
C THR A 27 -1.19 -14.02 12.05
N LEU A 28 -2.50 -13.94 11.81
CA LEU A 28 -3.13 -12.67 11.42
C LEU A 28 -2.85 -11.57 12.46
N ASP A 29 -2.89 -11.89 13.75
CA ASP A 29 -2.64 -10.91 14.82
C ASP A 29 -1.25 -10.27 14.71
N GLN A 30 -0.22 -11.09 14.46
CA GLN A 30 1.15 -10.61 14.26
C GLN A 30 1.29 -9.75 12.99
N LEU A 31 0.52 -10.05 11.94
CA LEU A 31 0.47 -9.21 10.74
C LEU A 31 -0.19 -7.86 11.02
N LEU A 32 -1.21 -7.81 11.88
CA LEU A 32 -1.92 -6.58 12.23
C LEU A 32 -1.15 -5.69 13.22
N ASP A 33 -0.15 -6.23 13.91
CA ASP A 33 0.83 -5.43 14.66
C ASP A 33 1.74 -4.63 13.71
N ILE A 34 1.91 -5.10 12.46
CA ILE A 34 2.69 -4.42 11.42
C ILE A 34 1.78 -3.57 10.52
N VAL A 35 0.73 -4.18 9.95
CA VAL A 35 -0.25 -3.54 9.08
C VAL A 35 -1.42 -3.07 9.93
N GLN A 36 -1.44 -1.78 10.25
CA GLN A 36 -2.45 -1.26 11.17
C GLN A 36 -3.85 -1.31 10.56
N GLY A 37 -3.94 -1.16 9.23
CA GLY A 37 -5.19 -1.11 8.49
C GLY A 37 -5.06 -0.35 7.17
N PRO A 38 -6.18 0.05 6.55
CA PRO A 38 -6.16 0.86 5.32
C PRO A 38 -5.39 2.17 5.49
N ASP A 39 -4.67 2.59 4.46
CA ASP A 39 -3.97 3.88 4.40
C ASP A 39 -4.47 4.66 3.18
N TYR A 40 -5.42 5.55 3.42
CA TYR A 40 -6.04 6.35 2.36
C TYR A 40 -5.20 7.60 2.05
N PRO A 41 -5.31 8.16 0.83
CA PRO A 41 -4.60 9.38 0.44
C PRO A 41 -5.25 10.64 1.03
N THR A 42 -5.54 10.64 2.33
CA THR A 42 -6.08 11.75 3.12
C THR A 42 -5.55 11.64 4.54
N GLU A 43 -5.51 12.77 5.24
CA GLU A 43 -5.14 12.86 6.66
C GLU A 43 -6.35 12.61 7.59
N ALA A 44 -7.53 12.33 7.02
CA ALA A 44 -8.71 11.97 7.80
C ALA A 44 -8.50 10.68 8.62
N GLU A 45 -9.11 10.64 9.80
CA GLU A 45 -8.96 9.55 10.76
C GLU A 45 -9.81 8.34 10.36
N ILE A 46 -9.26 7.14 10.49
CA ILE A 46 -10.03 5.91 10.51
C ILE A 46 -10.48 5.64 11.95
N ILE A 47 -11.80 5.61 12.17
CA ILE A 47 -12.38 5.51 13.53
C ILE A 47 -12.85 4.11 13.90
N THR A 48 -12.82 3.17 12.95
CA THR A 48 -13.16 1.76 13.19
C THR A 48 -12.16 1.13 14.17
N SER A 49 -12.69 0.42 15.17
CA SER A 49 -11.85 -0.22 16.20
C SER A 49 -10.91 -1.27 15.59
N ARG A 50 -9.75 -1.48 16.22
CA ARG A 50 -8.79 -2.52 15.79
C ARG A 50 -9.40 -3.92 15.78
N ALA A 51 -10.32 -4.20 16.71
CA ALA A 51 -11.02 -5.49 16.78
C ALA A 51 -11.93 -5.72 15.56
N GLU A 52 -12.59 -4.68 15.06
CA GLU A 52 -13.39 -4.77 13.83
C GLU A 52 -12.51 -4.87 12.59
N ILE A 53 -11.42 -4.10 12.53
CA ILE A 53 -10.43 -4.19 11.44
C ILE A 53 -9.87 -5.62 11.34
N ARG A 54 -9.58 -6.26 12.47
CA ARG A 54 -9.17 -7.67 12.51
C ARG A 54 -10.22 -8.58 11.87
N LYS A 55 -11.50 -8.43 12.22
CA LYS A 55 -12.60 -9.24 11.63
C LYS A 55 -12.71 -9.04 10.12
N ILE A 56 -12.44 -7.83 9.63
CA ILE A 56 -12.45 -7.53 8.19
C ILE A 56 -11.35 -8.31 7.48
N TYR A 57 -10.13 -8.29 8.02
CA TYR A 57 -9.01 -8.99 7.41
C TYR A 57 -9.05 -10.51 7.57
N GLU A 58 -9.75 -11.03 8.59
CA GLU A 58 -10.03 -12.46 8.75
C GLU A 58 -11.03 -12.97 7.71
N ASN A 59 -12.12 -12.23 7.49
CA ASN A 59 -13.23 -12.67 6.62
C ASN A 59 -13.09 -12.19 5.16
N GLY A 60 -12.19 -11.23 4.89
CA GLY A 60 -12.03 -10.56 3.60
C GLY A 60 -13.19 -9.62 3.23
N ARG A 61 -14.11 -9.32 4.17
CA ARG A 61 -15.29 -8.47 3.95
C ARG A 61 -15.62 -7.64 5.19
N GLY A 62 -16.16 -6.45 4.97
CA GLY A 62 -16.77 -5.63 6.01
C GLY A 62 -16.85 -4.17 5.60
N SER A 63 -16.70 -3.27 6.58
CA SER A 63 -16.76 -1.83 6.34
C SER A 63 -15.83 -1.11 7.30
N VAL A 64 -15.12 -0.09 6.80
CA VAL A 64 -14.33 0.83 7.61
C VAL A 64 -14.98 2.21 7.57
N ARG A 65 -14.90 2.96 8.66
CA ARG A 65 -15.45 4.31 8.76
C ARG A 65 -14.32 5.32 8.92
N MET A 66 -14.40 6.42 8.16
CA MET A 66 -13.48 7.54 8.28
C MET A 66 -14.22 8.79 8.75
N ARG A 67 -13.56 9.62 9.54
CA ARG A 67 -14.06 10.88 10.07
C ARG A 67 -13.10 12.02 9.73
N ALA A 68 -13.67 13.18 9.40
CA ALA A 68 -12.92 14.39 9.13
C ALA A 68 -12.11 14.85 10.35
N VAL A 69 -10.93 15.42 10.11
CA VAL A 69 -10.10 16.06 11.15
C VAL A 69 -10.50 17.52 11.26
N TRP A 70 -10.68 17.98 12.50
CA TRP A 70 -11.09 19.34 12.79
C TRP A 70 -10.47 19.84 14.10
N LYS A 71 -10.46 21.16 14.27
CA LYS A 71 -9.99 21.86 15.48
C LYS A 71 -10.89 23.05 15.78
N LYS A 72 -10.86 23.53 17.03
CA LYS A 72 -11.49 24.80 17.42
C LYS A 72 -10.47 25.93 17.28
N GLU A 73 -10.84 27.00 16.57
CA GLU A 73 -10.02 28.20 16.35
C GLU A 73 -10.92 29.42 16.57
N ASP A 74 -10.59 30.25 17.56
CA ASP A 74 -11.33 31.47 17.93
C ASP A 74 -12.86 31.27 18.11
N GLY A 75 -13.26 30.11 18.64
CA GLY A 75 -14.66 29.75 18.88
C GLY A 75 -15.39 29.13 17.69
N ALA A 76 -14.79 29.14 16.49
CA ALA A 76 -15.29 28.44 15.31
C ALA A 76 -14.68 27.04 15.18
N VAL A 77 -15.31 26.19 14.36
CA VAL A 77 -14.74 24.90 13.97
C VAL A 77 -14.08 25.04 12.61
N VAL A 78 -12.83 24.57 12.52
CA VAL A 78 -12.05 24.51 11.28
C VAL A 78 -11.79 23.05 10.95
N ILE A 79 -12.33 22.57 9.83
CA ILE A 79 -12.08 21.23 9.30
C ILE A 79 -10.88 21.28 8.36
N SER A 80 -9.84 20.49 8.65
CA SER A 80 -8.57 20.48 7.93
C SER A 80 -8.40 19.29 6.98
N ALA A 81 -9.06 18.16 7.25
CA ALA A 81 -8.98 16.97 6.39
C ALA A 81 -10.34 16.29 6.25
N LEU A 82 -10.72 15.95 5.02
CA LEU A 82 -11.98 15.29 4.70
C LEU A 82 -11.79 13.78 4.45
N PRO A 83 -12.82 12.96 4.69
CA PRO A 83 -12.80 11.55 4.32
C PRO A 83 -12.49 11.32 2.83
N HIS A 84 -11.94 10.15 2.52
CA HIS A 84 -11.53 9.80 1.16
C HIS A 84 -12.67 9.97 0.13
N GLN A 85 -12.38 10.62 -1.01
CA GLN A 85 -13.36 10.88 -2.08
C GLN A 85 -14.60 11.68 -1.63
N VAL A 86 -14.49 12.51 -0.60
CA VAL A 86 -15.52 13.49 -0.22
C VAL A 86 -15.06 14.87 -0.65
N SER A 87 -15.91 15.61 -1.36
CA SER A 87 -15.62 17.00 -1.76
C SER A 87 -16.09 17.99 -0.70
N GLY A 88 -15.31 19.05 -0.47
CA GLY A 88 -15.70 20.13 0.46
C GLY A 88 -17.05 20.74 0.08
N ALA A 89 -17.26 21.01 -1.22
CA ALA A 89 -18.53 21.51 -1.73
C ALA A 89 -19.75 20.63 -1.37
N ARG A 90 -19.59 19.29 -1.39
CA ARG A 90 -20.69 18.38 -1.04
C ARG A 90 -21.06 18.47 0.43
N VAL A 91 -20.06 18.52 1.29
CA VAL A 91 -20.27 18.68 2.75
C VAL A 91 -20.91 20.03 3.04
N LEU A 92 -20.41 21.11 2.43
CA LEU A 92 -20.97 22.45 2.59
C LEU A 92 -22.44 22.50 2.15
N GLU A 93 -22.78 21.87 1.02
CA GLU A 93 -24.16 21.76 0.54
C GLU A 93 -25.07 21.06 1.55
N GLN A 94 -24.61 19.94 2.14
CA GLN A 94 -25.35 19.19 3.15
C GLN A 94 -25.60 20.02 4.41
N ILE A 95 -24.58 20.71 4.91
CA ILE A 95 -24.69 21.58 6.10
C ILE A 95 -25.64 22.76 5.79
N ALA A 96 -25.46 23.42 4.65
CA ALA A 96 -26.33 24.53 4.23
C ALA A 96 -27.80 24.10 4.05
N ALA A 97 -28.05 22.87 3.60
CA ALA A 97 -29.41 22.33 3.54
C ALA A 97 -30.01 22.13 4.95
N GLN A 98 -29.23 21.68 5.93
CA GLN A 98 -29.69 21.56 7.33
C GLN A 98 -29.99 22.92 7.95
N MET A 99 -29.15 23.94 7.69
CA MET A 99 -29.37 25.32 8.15
C MET A 99 -30.67 25.90 7.56
N ARG A 100 -30.89 25.77 6.25
CA ARG A 100 -32.12 26.24 5.57
C ARG A 100 -33.39 25.58 6.11
N ASN A 101 -33.31 24.29 6.44
CA ASN A 101 -34.42 23.54 7.01
C ASN A 101 -34.61 23.77 8.53
N LYS A 102 -33.88 24.72 9.13
CA LYS A 102 -33.90 25.02 10.58
C LYS A 102 -33.52 23.82 11.47
N LYS A 103 -32.84 22.81 10.92
CA LYS A 103 -32.35 21.63 11.64
C LYS A 103 -30.99 21.86 12.30
N LEU A 104 -30.34 22.99 12.02
CA LEU A 104 -29.06 23.35 12.62
C LEU A 104 -29.07 24.82 13.06
N PRO A 105 -29.93 25.22 14.02
CA PRO A 105 -30.06 26.62 14.43
C PRO A 105 -28.83 27.13 15.21
N MET A 106 -27.94 26.26 15.66
CA MET A 106 -26.75 26.66 16.41
C MET A 106 -25.62 27.21 15.53
N VAL A 107 -25.64 26.93 14.23
CA VAL A 107 -24.66 27.42 13.26
C VAL A 107 -25.19 28.71 12.63
N ASP A 108 -24.33 29.72 12.58
CA ASP A 108 -24.64 31.05 12.04
C ASP A 108 -24.19 31.18 10.60
N ASP A 109 -22.93 30.85 10.34
CA ASP A 109 -22.27 31.01 9.05
C ASP A 109 -21.39 29.81 8.72
N LEU A 110 -21.17 29.60 7.42
CA LEU A 110 -20.40 28.49 6.87
C LEU A 110 -19.57 28.99 5.69
N ARG A 111 -18.24 28.86 5.78
CA ARG A 111 -17.30 29.40 4.79
C ARG A 111 -16.32 28.34 4.30
N ASP A 112 -15.96 28.46 3.03
CA ASP A 112 -14.84 27.73 2.42
C ASP A 112 -13.64 28.68 2.32
N GLU A 113 -12.63 28.44 3.15
CA GLU A 113 -11.38 29.21 3.20
C GLU A 113 -10.21 28.37 2.63
N SER A 114 -10.51 27.42 1.75
CA SER A 114 -9.49 26.55 1.12
C SER A 114 -8.62 27.34 0.13
N ASP A 115 -7.31 27.17 0.25
CA ASP A 115 -6.30 27.81 -0.60
C ASP A 115 -5.17 26.82 -0.95
N HIS A 116 -4.05 27.32 -1.49
CA HIS A 116 -2.91 26.46 -1.83
C HIS A 116 -2.15 25.95 -0.60
N GLU A 117 -2.11 26.71 0.49
CA GLU A 117 -1.42 26.36 1.73
C GLU A 117 -2.27 25.44 2.61
N ASN A 118 -3.59 25.60 2.55
CA ASN A 118 -4.62 24.86 3.25
C ASN A 118 -5.56 24.23 2.21
N PRO A 119 -5.20 23.07 1.62
CA PRO A 119 -5.97 22.44 0.54
C PRO A 119 -7.43 22.16 0.91
N THR A 120 -7.73 22.06 2.20
CA THR A 120 -9.09 21.93 2.71
C THR A 120 -9.19 22.68 4.03
N ARG A 121 -9.92 23.81 4.03
CA ARG A 121 -10.19 24.61 5.24
C ARG A 121 -11.65 25.06 5.23
N LEU A 122 -12.51 24.26 5.86
CA LEU A 122 -13.94 24.59 6.00
C LEU A 122 -14.20 25.16 7.39
N VAL A 123 -14.79 26.35 7.45
CA VAL A 123 -15.05 27.07 8.69
C VAL A 123 -16.54 27.07 9.01
N ILE A 124 -16.90 26.57 10.19
CA ILE A 124 -18.26 26.55 10.72
C ILE A 124 -18.32 27.50 11.92
N VAL A 125 -19.07 28.59 11.77
CA VAL A 125 -19.19 29.64 12.78
C VAL A 125 -20.46 29.40 13.61
N PRO A 126 -20.35 29.24 14.94
CA PRO A 126 -21.53 29.15 15.80
C PRO A 126 -22.24 30.50 15.94
N ARG A 127 -23.52 30.46 16.30
CA ARG A 127 -24.33 31.65 16.64
C ARG A 127 -23.86 32.37 17.90
N SER A 128 -23.22 31.65 18.82
CA SER A 128 -22.64 32.24 20.02
C SER A 128 -21.53 31.38 20.59
N ASN A 129 -20.63 31.97 21.39
CA ASN A 129 -19.55 31.27 22.08
C ASN A 129 -20.02 30.25 23.12
N ARG A 130 -21.34 30.19 23.42
CA ARG A 130 -21.92 29.23 24.36
C ARG A 130 -22.37 27.92 23.69
N VAL A 131 -22.33 27.87 22.35
CA VAL A 131 -22.70 26.67 21.60
C VAL A 131 -21.66 25.59 21.85
N ASP A 132 -22.11 24.40 22.26
CA ASP A 132 -21.25 23.23 22.34
C ASP A 132 -20.96 22.70 20.93
N MET A 133 -19.84 23.14 20.37
CA MET A 133 -19.41 22.71 19.05
C MET A 133 -19.04 21.22 18.99
N ASP A 134 -18.71 20.55 20.10
CA ASP A 134 -18.48 19.10 20.07
C ASP A 134 -19.80 18.36 19.80
N GLN A 135 -20.89 18.80 20.42
CA GLN A 135 -22.23 18.26 20.19
C GLN A 135 -22.68 18.51 18.74
N VAL A 136 -22.46 19.72 18.22
CA VAL A 136 -22.74 20.07 16.82
C VAL A 136 -21.94 19.17 15.87
N MET A 137 -20.64 18.98 16.12
CA MET A 137 -19.80 18.11 15.28
C MET A 137 -20.25 16.65 15.32
N ASN A 138 -20.61 16.13 16.49
CA ASN A 138 -21.18 14.78 16.60
C ASN A 138 -22.49 14.61 15.81
N HIS A 139 -23.35 15.62 15.77
CA HIS A 139 -24.54 15.61 14.91
C HIS A 139 -24.16 15.65 13.42
N LEU A 140 -23.20 16.50 13.04
CA LEU A 140 -22.75 16.64 11.66
C LEU A 140 -22.11 15.37 11.13
N PHE A 141 -21.32 14.65 11.93
CA PHE A 141 -20.78 13.33 11.55
C PHE A 141 -21.90 12.32 11.28
N ALA A 142 -22.97 12.31 12.07
CA ALA A 142 -24.07 11.37 11.88
C ALA A 142 -24.97 11.70 10.66
N THR A 143 -24.91 12.91 10.14
CA THR A 143 -25.90 13.42 9.16
C THR A 143 -25.29 13.98 7.86
N THR A 144 -23.97 14.03 7.77
CA THR A 144 -23.23 14.54 6.59
C THR A 144 -22.07 13.59 6.24
N ASP A 145 -21.47 13.80 5.07
CA ASP A 145 -20.32 13.03 4.60
C ASP A 145 -18.99 13.40 5.33
N LEU A 146 -19.04 14.20 6.40
CA LEU A 146 -17.90 14.41 7.30
C LEU A 146 -17.48 13.12 8.02
N GLU A 147 -18.39 12.16 8.13
CA GLU A 147 -18.09 10.79 8.49
C GLU A 147 -18.70 9.86 7.45
N LYS A 148 -17.88 8.97 6.88
CA LYS A 148 -18.30 8.12 5.77
C LYS A 148 -17.84 6.68 5.96
N SER A 149 -18.71 5.74 5.60
CA SER A 149 -18.42 4.31 5.62
C SER A 149 -17.98 3.84 4.24
N TYR A 150 -16.91 3.05 4.21
CA TYR A 150 -16.29 2.47 3.03
C TYR A 150 -16.42 0.96 3.11
N ARG A 151 -17.12 0.38 2.13
CA ARG A 151 -17.25 -1.06 1.98
C ARG A 151 -15.89 -1.67 1.66
N ILE A 152 -15.59 -2.81 2.27
CA ILE A 152 -14.43 -3.65 1.96
C ILE A 152 -14.93 -5.02 1.52
N ASN A 153 -14.43 -5.47 0.37
CA ASN A 153 -14.69 -6.79 -0.18
C ASN A 153 -13.48 -7.21 -1.02
N LEU A 154 -12.59 -8.00 -0.41
CA LEU A 154 -11.30 -8.42 -0.96
C LEU A 154 -11.46 -9.55 -1.99
N ASN A 155 -12.29 -9.32 -2.99
CA ASN A 155 -12.55 -10.25 -4.08
C ASN A 155 -11.55 -10.03 -5.21
N MET A 156 -10.76 -11.05 -5.54
CA MET A 156 -9.72 -10.97 -6.56
C MET A 156 -9.54 -12.31 -7.28
N ILE A 157 -8.90 -12.28 -8.44
CA ILE A 157 -8.58 -13.48 -9.21
C ILE A 157 -7.30 -14.09 -8.64
N GLY A 158 -7.36 -15.35 -8.23
CA GLY A 158 -6.20 -16.08 -7.74
C GLY A 158 -5.26 -16.57 -8.84
N LEU A 159 -4.15 -17.16 -8.42
CA LEU A 159 -3.19 -17.85 -9.31
C LEU A 159 -3.82 -19.08 -10.00
N ASP A 160 -4.91 -19.61 -9.45
CA ASP A 160 -5.72 -20.68 -10.05
C ASP A 160 -6.69 -20.15 -11.15
N GLY A 161 -6.68 -18.85 -11.41
CA GLY A 161 -7.53 -18.19 -12.40
C GLY A 161 -8.99 -18.04 -11.98
N ARG A 162 -9.32 -18.30 -10.70
CA ARG A 162 -10.70 -18.21 -10.19
C ARG A 162 -10.90 -16.96 -9.32
N PRO A 163 -12.06 -16.29 -9.42
CA PRO A 163 -12.39 -15.20 -8.50
C PRO A 163 -12.74 -15.77 -7.11
N ALA A 164 -12.11 -15.23 -6.07
CA ALA A 164 -12.37 -15.60 -4.69
C ALA A 164 -12.21 -14.39 -3.76
N VAL A 165 -12.96 -14.39 -2.67
CA VAL A 165 -12.71 -13.48 -1.54
C VAL A 165 -11.64 -14.10 -0.67
N LYS A 166 -10.58 -13.33 -0.42
CA LYS A 166 -9.40 -13.79 0.31
C LYS A 166 -9.16 -12.95 1.55
N ASN A 167 -8.70 -13.59 2.61
CA ASN A 167 -8.28 -12.91 3.83
C ASN A 167 -6.87 -12.30 3.65
N LEU A 168 -6.42 -11.46 4.59
CA LEU A 168 -5.12 -10.77 4.46
C LEU A 168 -3.93 -11.76 4.36
N LEU A 169 -3.99 -12.85 5.12
CA LEU A 169 -2.92 -13.86 5.16
C LEU A 169 -2.84 -14.63 3.82
N GLU A 170 -3.98 -15.03 3.27
CA GLU A 170 -4.11 -15.68 1.96
C GLU A 170 -3.57 -14.78 0.84
N ILE A 171 -3.93 -13.49 0.87
CA ILE A 171 -3.44 -12.51 -0.12
C ILE A 171 -1.92 -12.43 -0.09
N LEU A 172 -1.32 -12.18 1.09
CA LEU A 172 0.13 -12.04 1.21
C LEU A 172 0.86 -13.35 0.89
N SER A 173 0.32 -14.49 1.34
CA SER A 173 0.93 -15.81 1.09
C SER A 173 0.93 -16.15 -0.39
N GLU A 174 -0.20 -15.95 -1.07
CA GLU A 174 -0.33 -16.23 -2.50
C GLU A 174 0.50 -15.26 -3.35
N TRP A 175 0.53 -13.98 -2.96
CA TRP A 175 1.39 -13.00 -3.61
C TRP A 175 2.88 -13.34 -3.44
N LEU A 176 3.31 -13.84 -2.29
CA LEU A 176 4.69 -14.30 -2.08
C LEU A 176 5.04 -15.52 -2.95
N VAL A 177 4.09 -16.43 -3.17
CA VAL A 177 4.26 -17.54 -4.13
C VAL A 177 4.45 -17.00 -5.53
N PHE A 178 3.58 -16.07 -5.97
CA PHE A 178 3.70 -15.39 -7.26
C PHE A 178 5.03 -14.66 -7.42
N ARG A 179 5.46 -13.91 -6.39
CA ARG A 179 6.72 -13.16 -6.42
C ARG A 179 7.92 -14.10 -6.48
N ARG A 180 7.91 -15.20 -5.73
CA ARG A 180 8.95 -16.23 -5.77
C ARG A 180 9.05 -16.87 -7.15
N ASP A 181 7.92 -17.18 -7.79
CA ASP A 181 7.91 -17.70 -9.17
C ASP A 181 8.47 -16.67 -10.16
N THR A 182 8.05 -15.41 -10.06
CA THR A 182 8.53 -14.32 -10.92
C THR A 182 10.05 -14.16 -10.82
N VAL A 183 10.60 -14.19 -9.60
CA VAL A 183 12.06 -14.13 -9.39
C VAL A 183 12.76 -15.37 -9.92
N ARG A 184 12.20 -16.57 -9.72
CA ARG A 184 12.74 -17.81 -10.30
C ARG A 184 12.82 -17.72 -11.81
N ARG A 185 11.77 -17.24 -12.48
CA ARG A 185 11.75 -17.04 -13.94
C ARG A 185 12.78 -16.01 -14.38
N ARG A 186 12.94 -14.90 -13.64
CA ARG A 186 13.97 -13.88 -13.91
C ARG A 186 15.39 -14.45 -13.82
N LEU A 187 15.67 -15.25 -12.78
CA LEU A 187 16.98 -15.88 -12.61
C LEU A 187 17.25 -16.95 -13.68
N ASN A 188 16.26 -17.80 -13.98
CA ASN A 188 16.38 -18.79 -15.05
C ASN A 188 16.62 -18.14 -16.42
N TYR A 189 15.93 -17.03 -16.71
CA TYR A 189 16.16 -16.27 -17.95
C TYR A 189 17.61 -15.77 -18.07
N ARG A 190 18.18 -15.24 -16.98
CA ARG A 190 19.58 -14.83 -16.98
C ARG A 190 20.52 -16.03 -17.06
N LEU A 191 20.25 -17.09 -16.30
CA LEU A 191 21.06 -18.31 -16.28
C LEU A 191 21.12 -18.95 -17.66
N GLU A 192 20.01 -19.06 -18.38
CA GLU A 192 19.98 -19.62 -19.73
C GLU A 192 20.86 -18.80 -20.70
N LYS A 193 20.85 -17.47 -20.60
CA LYS A 193 21.76 -16.62 -21.39
C LYS A 193 23.23 -16.85 -21.04
N VAL A 194 23.54 -16.94 -19.74
CA VAL A 194 24.90 -17.21 -19.26
C VAL A 194 25.39 -18.57 -19.75
N LEU A 195 24.57 -19.62 -19.61
CA LEU A 195 24.90 -20.97 -20.06
C LEU A 195 25.11 -21.03 -21.58
N LYS A 196 24.23 -20.42 -22.37
CA LYS A 196 24.41 -20.33 -23.83
C LYS A 196 25.71 -19.62 -24.20
N ARG A 197 26.05 -18.53 -23.50
CA ARG A 197 27.29 -17.80 -23.77
C ARG A 197 28.53 -18.62 -23.39
N LEU A 198 28.54 -19.25 -22.21
CA LEU A 198 29.61 -20.14 -21.79
C LEU A 198 29.80 -21.30 -22.78
N HIS A 199 28.71 -21.91 -23.24
CA HIS A 199 28.74 -22.97 -24.25
C HIS A 199 29.43 -22.53 -25.54
N ILE A 200 29.13 -21.33 -26.04
CA ILE A 200 29.83 -20.78 -27.22
C ILE A 200 31.31 -20.50 -26.91
N LEU A 201 31.63 -19.87 -25.77
CA LEU A 201 33.02 -19.56 -25.41
C LEU A 201 33.88 -20.83 -25.29
N GLU A 202 33.33 -21.93 -24.78
CA GLU A 202 33.99 -23.24 -24.73
C GLU A 202 34.36 -23.74 -26.13
N GLY A 203 33.42 -23.70 -27.08
CA GLY A 203 33.67 -24.10 -28.47
C GLY A 203 34.73 -23.21 -29.14
N LEU A 204 34.68 -21.90 -28.91
CA LEU A 204 35.70 -20.98 -29.42
C LEU A 204 37.09 -21.32 -28.86
N LEU A 205 37.21 -21.58 -27.56
CA LEU A 205 38.49 -21.95 -26.94
C LEU A 205 39.07 -23.27 -27.47
N VAL A 206 38.21 -24.25 -27.79
CA VAL A 206 38.62 -25.48 -28.48
C VAL A 206 39.19 -25.14 -29.86
N ALA A 207 38.58 -24.21 -30.60
CA ALA A 207 39.10 -23.76 -31.89
C ALA A 207 40.44 -23.01 -31.77
N PHE A 208 40.64 -22.18 -30.73
CA PHE A 208 41.94 -21.53 -30.49
C PHE A 208 43.05 -22.53 -30.21
N LEU A 209 42.76 -23.59 -29.46
CA LEU A 209 43.73 -24.66 -29.14
C LEU A 209 44.11 -25.51 -30.35
N ASN A 210 43.21 -25.66 -31.33
CA ASN A 210 43.38 -26.56 -32.48
C ASN A 210 43.25 -25.81 -33.82
N ILE A 211 43.73 -24.57 -33.89
CA ILE A 211 43.44 -23.66 -35.02
C ILE A 211 43.89 -24.21 -36.37
N ASP A 212 45.05 -24.86 -36.43
CA ASP A 212 45.58 -25.42 -37.67
C ASP A 212 44.68 -26.56 -38.20
N GLU A 213 44.23 -27.45 -37.31
CA GLU A 213 43.35 -28.57 -37.65
C GLU A 213 41.93 -28.07 -38.02
N VAL A 214 41.43 -27.04 -37.34
CA VAL A 214 40.17 -26.39 -37.71
C VAL A 214 40.25 -25.77 -39.10
N ILE A 215 41.34 -25.06 -39.43
CA ILE A 215 41.55 -24.46 -40.75
C ILE A 215 41.69 -25.55 -41.83
N GLU A 216 42.37 -26.65 -41.52
CA GLU A 216 42.53 -27.78 -42.44
C GLU A 216 41.18 -28.39 -42.80
N ILE A 217 40.33 -28.68 -41.81
CA ILE A 217 38.97 -29.18 -42.03
C ILE A 217 38.15 -28.20 -42.87
N ILE A 218 38.17 -26.91 -42.53
CA ILE A 218 37.40 -25.88 -43.26
C ILE A 218 37.84 -25.76 -44.74
N ARG A 219 39.11 -26.04 -45.05
CA ARG A 219 39.65 -25.90 -46.40
C ARG A 219 39.49 -27.16 -47.27
N ASN A 220 39.43 -28.34 -46.66
CA ASN A 220 39.49 -29.61 -47.37
C ASN A 220 38.15 -30.37 -47.42
N GLU A 221 37.24 -30.12 -46.48
CA GLU A 221 35.91 -30.73 -46.46
C GLU A 221 34.88 -29.86 -47.18
N ASP A 222 33.99 -30.49 -47.96
CA ASP A 222 32.89 -29.79 -48.63
C ASP A 222 31.84 -29.27 -47.63
N GLU A 223 31.59 -30.04 -46.56
CA GLU A 223 30.71 -29.67 -45.45
C GLU A 223 31.50 -29.66 -44.12
N PRO A 224 32.16 -28.54 -43.78
CA PRO A 224 33.06 -28.50 -42.63
C PRO A 224 32.33 -28.57 -41.28
N LYS A 225 31.06 -28.18 -41.22
CA LYS A 225 30.28 -28.14 -39.96
C LYS A 225 30.08 -29.53 -39.33
N PRO A 226 29.54 -30.55 -40.02
CA PRO A 226 29.49 -31.92 -39.49
C PRO A 226 30.87 -32.49 -39.11
N ALA A 227 31.90 -32.19 -39.90
CA ALA A 227 33.26 -32.67 -39.66
C ALA A 227 33.85 -32.08 -38.35
N LEU A 228 33.70 -30.78 -38.12
CA LEU A 228 34.11 -30.10 -36.88
C LEU A 228 33.38 -30.66 -35.65
N MET A 229 32.07 -30.92 -35.77
CA MET A 229 31.27 -31.52 -34.70
C MET A 229 31.77 -32.91 -34.33
N SER A 230 32.01 -33.77 -35.33
CA SER A 230 32.49 -35.14 -35.13
C SER A 230 33.89 -35.18 -34.53
N ARG A 231 34.81 -34.34 -35.04
CA ARG A 231 36.23 -34.35 -34.66
C ARG A 231 36.48 -33.86 -33.23
N PHE A 232 35.80 -32.78 -32.84
CA PHE A 232 36.02 -32.09 -31.57
C PHE A 232 34.89 -32.28 -30.55
N GLY A 233 33.85 -33.05 -30.88
CA GLY A 233 32.70 -33.28 -30.01
C GLY A 233 31.85 -32.03 -29.78
N LEU A 234 31.82 -31.11 -30.76
CA LEU A 234 31.13 -29.83 -30.65
C LEU A 234 29.65 -29.97 -31.01
N THR A 235 28.81 -29.10 -30.42
CA THR A 235 27.42 -28.97 -30.87
C THR A 235 27.34 -28.19 -32.18
N GLU A 236 26.22 -28.33 -32.88
CA GLU A 236 25.92 -27.55 -34.08
C GLU A 236 26.07 -26.04 -33.86
N THR A 237 25.57 -25.51 -32.73
CA THR A 237 25.68 -24.09 -32.38
C THR A 237 27.11 -23.62 -32.09
N GLN A 238 27.96 -24.49 -31.53
CA GLN A 238 29.39 -24.18 -31.32
C GLN A 238 30.14 -24.20 -32.65
N ALA A 239 29.92 -25.22 -33.48
CA ALA A 239 30.54 -25.31 -34.80
C ALA A 239 30.18 -24.10 -35.66
N GLU A 240 28.91 -23.66 -35.65
CA GLU A 240 28.48 -22.44 -36.33
C GLU A 240 29.25 -21.20 -35.83
N ALA A 241 29.40 -21.05 -34.51
CA ALA A 241 30.12 -19.92 -33.94
C ALA A 241 31.62 -19.92 -34.30
N ILE A 242 32.22 -21.10 -34.49
CA ILE A 242 33.61 -21.24 -34.97
C ILE A 242 33.71 -20.85 -36.45
N LEU A 243 32.76 -21.26 -37.29
CA LEU A 243 32.76 -20.89 -38.71
C LEU A 243 32.57 -19.37 -38.91
N GLU A 244 31.85 -18.71 -38.02
CA GLU A 244 31.65 -17.26 -38.00
C GLU A 244 32.85 -16.47 -37.38
N LEU A 245 33.92 -17.16 -36.94
CA LEU A 245 35.11 -16.48 -36.43
C LEU A 245 35.81 -15.69 -37.53
N LYS A 246 36.03 -14.39 -37.26
CA LYS A 246 36.87 -13.55 -38.12
C LYS A 246 38.34 -13.73 -37.76
N LEU A 247 39.23 -13.71 -38.76
CA LEU A 247 40.68 -13.85 -38.56
C LEU A 247 41.27 -12.92 -37.50
N ARG A 248 40.75 -11.68 -37.37
CA ARG A 248 41.17 -10.73 -36.33
C ARG A 248 40.95 -11.23 -34.90
N HIS A 249 39.97 -12.11 -34.70
CA HIS A 249 39.66 -12.69 -33.40
C HIS A 249 40.66 -13.77 -33.01
N LEU A 250 41.52 -14.25 -33.92
CA LEU A 250 42.57 -15.24 -33.61
C LEU A 250 43.78 -14.65 -32.86
N ALA A 251 43.79 -13.35 -32.57
CA ALA A 251 44.87 -12.72 -31.82
C ALA A 251 44.89 -13.19 -30.35
N LYS A 252 46.09 -13.37 -29.76
CA LYS A 252 46.27 -13.76 -28.34
C LYS A 252 45.50 -12.88 -27.35
N LEU A 253 45.37 -11.58 -27.65
CA LEU A 253 44.62 -10.66 -26.80
C LEU A 253 43.13 -10.99 -26.76
N GLU A 254 42.56 -11.50 -27.86
CA GLU A 254 41.15 -11.89 -27.93
C GLU A 254 40.92 -13.20 -27.17
N GLU A 255 41.86 -14.16 -27.22
CA GLU A 255 41.82 -15.36 -26.37
C GLU A 255 41.80 -14.98 -24.87
N MET A 256 42.65 -14.05 -24.44
CA MET A 256 42.67 -13.57 -23.06
C MET A 256 41.33 -12.95 -22.64
N LYS A 257 40.69 -12.17 -23.53
CA LYS A 257 39.36 -11.60 -23.27
C LYS A 257 38.29 -12.68 -23.15
N ILE A 258 38.31 -13.69 -24.03
CA ILE A 258 37.37 -14.83 -23.99
C ILE A 258 37.50 -15.59 -22.67
N ARG A 259 38.73 -15.89 -22.23
CA ARG A 259 38.97 -16.53 -20.93
C ARG A 259 38.52 -15.67 -19.76
N GLY A 260 38.75 -14.35 -19.83
CA GLY A 260 38.27 -13.40 -18.84
C GLY A 260 36.74 -13.43 -18.72
N GLU A 261 36.04 -13.27 -19.85
CA GLU A 261 34.59 -13.34 -19.94
C GLU A 261 34.05 -14.68 -19.42
N GLN A 262 34.66 -15.80 -19.82
CA GLN A 262 34.29 -17.13 -19.33
C GLN A 262 34.38 -17.21 -17.81
N SER A 263 35.48 -16.73 -17.21
CA SER A 263 35.67 -16.78 -15.76
C SER A 263 34.66 -15.94 -14.97
N GLU A 264 34.21 -14.81 -15.53
CA GLU A 264 33.17 -13.98 -14.94
C GLU A 264 31.80 -14.65 -15.03
N LEU A 265 31.47 -15.20 -16.20
CA LEU A 265 30.22 -15.90 -16.45
C LEU A 265 30.10 -17.20 -15.65
N GLU A 266 31.20 -17.90 -15.39
CA GLU A 266 31.23 -19.07 -14.50
C GLU A 266 30.87 -18.69 -13.06
N LYS A 267 31.46 -17.61 -12.53
CA LYS A 267 31.10 -17.08 -11.21
C LYS A 267 29.64 -16.66 -11.15
N GLU A 268 29.14 -16.01 -12.20
CA GLU A 268 27.73 -15.60 -12.30
C GLU A 268 26.80 -16.83 -12.36
N ARG A 269 27.13 -17.83 -13.19
CA ARG A 269 26.40 -19.10 -13.28
C ARG A 269 26.26 -19.75 -11.91
N ASP A 270 27.38 -19.90 -11.19
CA ASP A 270 27.41 -20.57 -9.89
C ASP A 270 26.63 -19.78 -8.84
N GLN A 271 26.66 -18.44 -8.90
CA GLN A 271 25.83 -17.59 -8.06
C GLN A 271 24.33 -17.80 -8.34
N LEU A 272 23.92 -17.78 -9.61
CA LEU A 272 22.53 -17.95 -10.03
C LEU A 272 22.00 -19.36 -9.65
N GLN A 273 22.74 -20.40 -10.00
CA GLN A 273 22.43 -21.79 -9.64
C GLN A 273 22.38 -21.97 -8.13
N GLY A 274 23.32 -21.37 -7.41
CA GLY A 274 23.36 -21.39 -5.95
C GLY A 274 22.11 -20.78 -5.31
N ILE A 275 21.56 -19.70 -5.88
CA ILE A 275 20.30 -19.09 -5.41
C ILE A 275 19.11 -19.98 -5.76
N LEU A 276 19.05 -20.48 -6.99
CA LEU A 276 17.96 -21.34 -7.49
C LEU A 276 17.86 -22.67 -6.73
N ALA A 277 18.99 -23.23 -6.28
CA ALA A 277 19.06 -24.49 -5.57
C ALA A 277 18.74 -24.39 -4.06
N SER A 278 18.73 -23.19 -3.47
CA SER A 278 18.54 -23.02 -2.03
C SER A 278 17.39 -22.07 -1.72
N GLU A 279 16.32 -22.60 -1.12
CA GLU A 279 15.20 -21.77 -0.67
C GLU A 279 15.62 -20.67 0.30
N ARG A 280 16.58 -20.94 1.19
CA ARG A 280 17.14 -19.94 2.10
C ARG A 280 17.79 -18.78 1.35
N LYS A 281 18.58 -19.05 0.30
CA LYS A 281 19.21 -18.00 -0.52
C LYS A 281 18.16 -17.23 -1.32
N MET A 282 17.15 -17.92 -1.87
CA MET A 282 16.01 -17.29 -2.54
C MET A 282 15.24 -16.35 -1.61
N ASN A 283 14.90 -16.81 -0.40
CA ASN A 283 14.20 -16.01 0.60
C ASN A 283 15.03 -14.79 1.02
N ASN A 284 16.35 -14.93 1.19
CA ASN A 284 17.23 -13.80 1.48
C ASN A 284 17.27 -12.77 0.35
N LEU A 285 17.27 -13.21 -0.92
CA LEU A 285 17.20 -12.32 -2.07
C LEU A 285 15.87 -11.55 -2.08
N LEU A 286 14.74 -12.26 -1.92
CA LEU A 286 13.41 -11.66 -1.87
C LEU A 286 13.31 -10.60 -0.77
N LYS A 287 13.78 -10.89 0.44
CA LYS A 287 13.79 -9.91 1.54
C LYS A 287 14.60 -8.67 1.22
N LYS A 288 15.80 -8.83 0.64
CA LYS A 288 16.64 -7.68 0.26
C LYS A 288 15.97 -6.80 -0.78
N GLU A 289 15.32 -7.40 -1.78
CA GLU A 289 14.56 -6.65 -2.79
C GLU A 289 13.38 -5.90 -2.16
N LEU A 290 12.56 -6.58 -1.35
CA LEU A 290 11.42 -5.96 -0.68
C LEU A 290 11.83 -4.80 0.24
N GLN A 291 12.95 -4.95 0.96
CA GLN A 291 13.50 -3.89 1.81
C GLN A 291 13.99 -2.69 0.99
N ALA A 292 14.70 -2.95 -0.11
CA ALA A 292 15.17 -1.89 -1.00
C ALA A 292 14.00 -1.14 -1.66
N ASP A 293 12.99 -1.88 -2.14
CA ASP A 293 11.79 -1.30 -2.74
C ASP A 293 10.98 -0.50 -1.71
N ALA A 294 10.83 -0.99 -0.48
CA ALA A 294 10.16 -0.26 0.59
C ALA A 294 10.88 1.04 0.97
N GLN A 295 12.21 1.04 0.94
CA GLN A 295 13.01 2.24 1.21
C GLN A 295 12.96 3.25 0.05
N ALA A 296 12.94 2.76 -1.19
CA ALA A 296 12.96 3.60 -2.38
C ALA A 296 11.59 4.21 -2.70
N TYR A 297 10.51 3.44 -2.52
CA TYR A 297 9.16 3.83 -2.96
C TYR A 297 8.16 4.03 -1.82
N GLY A 298 8.53 3.68 -0.58
CA GLY A 298 7.63 3.82 0.56
C GLY A 298 7.56 5.25 1.09
N ASP A 299 6.40 5.59 1.62
CA ASP A 299 6.05 6.85 2.27
C ASP A 299 5.51 6.62 3.70
N ASP A 300 5.35 7.72 4.43
CA ASP A 300 4.78 7.69 5.77
C ASP A 300 3.26 7.53 5.70
N ARG A 301 2.66 6.93 6.73
CA ARG A 301 1.22 6.72 6.81
C ARG A 301 0.48 8.06 6.75
N ARG A 302 -0.57 8.14 5.94
CA ARG A 302 -1.38 9.35 5.78
C ARG A 302 -2.63 9.34 6.64
N SER A 303 -3.39 8.24 6.65
CA SER A 303 -4.63 8.16 7.43
C SER A 303 -4.41 7.48 8.78
N PRO A 304 -4.37 8.22 9.91
CA PRO A 304 -4.16 7.64 11.24
C PRO A 304 -5.38 6.83 11.70
N LEU A 305 -5.13 5.80 12.51
CA LEU A 305 -6.19 5.06 13.20
C LEU A 305 -6.43 5.70 14.56
N GLN A 306 -7.58 6.32 14.74
CA GLN A 306 -7.97 6.97 15.97
C GLN A 306 -9.39 6.58 16.31
N GLU A 307 -9.56 5.72 17.31
CA GLU A 307 -10.89 5.34 17.76
C GLU A 307 -11.58 6.56 18.38
N ARG A 308 -12.83 6.79 17.97
CA ARG A 308 -13.67 7.91 18.40
C ARG A 308 -15.03 7.40 18.85
N GLU A 309 -15.72 8.16 19.68
CA GLU A 309 -17.10 7.87 20.04
C GLU A 309 -18.01 7.88 18.79
N GLU A 310 -18.98 6.96 18.78
CA GLU A 310 -19.94 6.88 17.67
C GLU A 310 -20.76 8.17 17.57
N ALA A 311 -20.82 8.73 16.37
CA ALA A 311 -21.59 9.92 16.09
C ALA A 311 -23.09 9.68 16.32
N LYS A 312 -23.76 10.64 16.96
CA LYS A 312 -25.21 10.59 17.22
C LYS A 312 -25.87 11.85 16.74
N ALA A 313 -26.96 11.69 15.99
CA ALA A 313 -27.80 12.81 15.61
C ALA A 313 -28.55 13.34 16.83
N MET A 314 -28.38 14.63 17.12
CA MET A 314 -29.23 15.36 18.08
C MET A 314 -30.71 15.31 17.71
N SER A 315 -31.56 15.29 18.74
CA SER A 315 -33.01 15.53 18.58
C SER A 315 -33.30 17.03 18.48
N GLU A 316 -34.49 17.39 17.98
CA GLU A 316 -34.92 18.80 17.91
C GLU A 316 -34.96 19.48 19.29
N HIS A 317 -35.19 18.71 20.36
CA HIS A 317 -35.16 19.21 21.73
C HIS A 317 -33.73 19.58 22.18
N ASP A 318 -32.73 18.76 21.82
CA ASP A 318 -31.32 19.00 22.18
C ASP A 318 -30.74 20.20 21.42
N MET A 319 -31.40 20.63 20.34
CA MET A 319 -31.01 21.79 19.55
C MET A 319 -31.39 23.13 20.18
N LEU A 320 -32.15 23.11 21.28
CA LEU A 320 -32.52 24.30 22.03
C LEU A 320 -31.36 24.81 22.89
N PRO A 321 -31.24 26.12 23.12
CA PRO A 321 -30.19 26.69 23.95
C PRO A 321 -30.23 26.10 25.36
N SER A 322 -29.16 25.40 25.75
CA SER A 322 -28.94 25.00 27.14
C SER A 322 -28.23 26.13 27.88
N GLU A 323 -29.01 26.99 28.54
CA GLU A 323 -28.46 28.04 29.39
C GLU A 323 -28.46 27.59 30.86
N PRO A 324 -27.39 27.88 31.62
CA PRO A 324 -27.40 27.71 33.07
C PRO A 324 -28.59 28.47 33.67
N VAL A 325 -29.52 27.74 34.30
CA VAL A 325 -30.73 28.28 34.89
C VAL A 325 -30.90 27.77 36.31
N THR A 326 -31.30 28.65 37.21
CA THR A 326 -31.71 28.29 38.56
C THR A 326 -33.22 28.45 38.67
N ILE A 327 -33.90 27.38 39.09
CA ILE A 327 -35.35 27.36 39.28
C ILE A 327 -35.64 27.54 40.77
N VAL A 328 -36.37 28.60 41.11
CA VAL A 328 -36.74 28.94 42.49
C VAL A 328 -38.22 28.65 42.69
N LEU A 329 -38.52 27.78 43.65
CA LEU A 329 -39.89 27.48 44.10
C LEU A 329 -40.13 28.11 45.48
N SER A 330 -41.07 29.05 45.55
CA SER A 330 -41.47 29.69 46.80
C SER A 330 -42.43 28.81 47.61
N GLN A 331 -42.44 29.00 48.93
CA GLN A 331 -43.43 28.42 49.85
C GLN A 331 -44.88 28.79 49.47
N MET A 332 -45.09 29.90 48.76
CA MET A 332 -46.40 30.34 48.27
C MET A 332 -46.80 29.70 46.93
N GLY A 333 -46.02 28.75 46.41
CA GLY A 333 -46.28 28.06 45.14
C GLY A 333 -45.85 28.84 43.89
N TRP A 334 -45.05 29.89 44.03
CA TRP A 334 -44.55 30.68 42.91
C TRP A 334 -43.31 30.03 42.32
N VAL A 335 -43.30 29.88 40.99
CA VAL A 335 -42.14 29.39 40.23
C VAL A 335 -41.47 30.57 39.55
N ARG A 336 -40.17 30.77 39.81
CA ARG A 336 -39.33 31.77 39.12
C ARG A 336 -38.15 31.08 38.45
N SER A 337 -37.80 31.55 37.26
CA SER A 337 -36.63 31.11 36.51
C SER A 337 -35.63 32.27 36.49
N ALA A 338 -34.42 32.03 36.99
CA ALA A 338 -33.37 33.03 37.08
C ALA A 338 -32.10 32.54 36.36
N LYS A 339 -31.32 33.48 35.81
CA LYS A 339 -30.17 33.19 34.93
C LYS A 339 -28.92 32.89 35.75
N GLY A 340 -28.18 31.85 35.36
CA GLY A 340 -26.92 31.47 36.01
C GLY A 340 -27.12 30.63 37.27
N HIS A 341 -26.00 30.21 37.87
CA HIS A 341 -25.97 29.47 39.13
C HIS A 341 -25.66 30.35 40.35
N ASP A 342 -25.25 31.61 40.12
CA ASP A 342 -24.89 32.56 41.17
C ASP A 342 -26.11 33.38 41.62
N ILE A 343 -27.11 32.72 42.18
CA ILE A 343 -28.28 33.38 42.75
C ILE A 343 -28.34 33.10 44.25
N ASP A 344 -28.33 34.17 45.04
CA ASP A 344 -28.62 34.07 46.46
C ASP A 344 -30.11 33.74 46.64
N ALA A 345 -30.41 32.48 46.93
CA ALA A 345 -31.77 32.00 47.19
C ALA A 345 -32.41 32.67 48.43
N ALA A 346 -31.62 33.37 49.26
CA ALA A 346 -32.06 34.03 50.49
C ALA A 346 -32.22 35.57 50.37
N GLY A 347 -32.04 36.16 49.18
CA GLY A 347 -32.09 37.61 48.99
C GLY A 347 -33.48 38.21 48.73
N ALA A 348 -34.08 38.76 49.81
CA ALA A 348 -35.18 39.75 49.93
C ALA A 348 -36.58 39.44 49.34
#